data_AF-A0A6L8DTZ5-F1
#
_entry.id   AF-A0A6L8DTZ5-F1
#
_cell.length_a   1.000
_cell.length_b   1.000
_cell.length_c   1.000
_cell.angle_alpha   90.00
_cell.angle_beta   90.00
_cell.angle_gamma   90.00
#
_symmetry.space_group_name_H-M   'P 1'
#
loop_
_entity.id
_entity.type
_entity.pdbx_description
1 polymer ?
#
loop_
_entity_poly.entity_id
_entity_poly.type
_entity_poly.pdbx_seq_one_letter_code
_entity_poly.pdbx_strand_id
1 'polypeptide(L)'
;MANLDSGEPIVITEDGVPRSNRVPTSDATPIEEVREVVFARARKAVREIRARAAKTGAADLTNADIEREIKAVRRTRASLD
;
A
#
# COMPACT_ATOMS: atom_id res chain seq x y z
N MET A 1 3.09 33.58 -12.78
CA MET A 1 1.89 32.90 -12.26
C MET A 1 1.95 31.48 -12.79
N ALA A 2 2.00 30.45 -11.93
CA ALA A 2 2.05 29.07 -12.41
C ALA A 2 0.76 28.76 -13.18
N ASN A 3 0.87 28.14 -14.35
CA ASN A 3 -0.28 27.66 -15.09
C ASN A 3 -0.82 26.42 -14.38
N LEU A 4 -2.00 26.54 -13.76
CA LEU A 4 -2.60 25.50 -12.92
C LEU A 4 -3.57 24.59 -13.69
N ASP A 5 -3.75 24.83 -15.00
CA ASP A 5 -4.69 24.11 -15.85
C ASP A 5 -4.04 22.96 -16.66
N SER A 6 -2.80 22.58 -16.35
CA SER A 6 -2.06 21.55 -17.10
C SER A 6 -2.61 20.12 -16.93
N GLY A 7 -3.60 19.91 -16.06
CA GLY A 7 -4.12 18.58 -15.74
C GLY A 7 -3.15 17.72 -14.93
N GLU A 8 -2.03 18.29 -14.47
CA GLU A 8 -1.04 17.58 -13.66
C GLU A 8 -1.33 17.66 -12.16
N PRO A 9 -1.00 16.61 -11.38
CA PRO A 9 -1.09 16.66 -9.92
C PRO A 9 -0.12 17.70 -9.35
N ILE A 10 -0.60 18.55 -8.43
CA ILE A 10 0.19 19.61 -7.80
C ILE A 10 0.35 19.28 -6.31
N VAL A 11 1.59 19.32 -5.83
CA VAL A 11 1.91 19.23 -4.39
C VAL A 11 2.00 20.64 -3.82
N ILE A 12 1.20 20.91 -2.79
CA ILE A 12 1.18 22.19 -2.06
C ILE A 12 2.02 22.00 -0.79
N THR A 13 3.07 22.81 -0.68
CA THR A 13 4.01 22.80 0.45
C THR A 13 3.88 24.07 1.30
N GLU A 14 4.04 23.92 2.61
CA GLU A 14 4.19 25.02 3.58
C GLU A 14 5.56 24.84 4.26
N ASP A 15 6.39 25.88 4.28
CA ASP A 15 7.76 25.84 4.83
C ASP A 15 8.64 24.70 4.26
N GLY A 16 8.45 24.36 2.98
CA GLY A 16 9.15 23.26 2.31
C GLY A 16 8.62 21.86 2.67
N VAL A 17 7.59 21.76 3.52
CA VAL A 17 6.96 20.51 3.93
C VAL A 17 5.66 20.29 3.14
N PRO A 18 5.46 19.12 2.50
CA PRO A 18 4.20 18.81 1.82
C PRO A 18 3.00 18.82 2.78
N ARG A 19 1.96 19.59 2.46
CA ARG A 19 0.74 19.73 3.27
C ARG A 19 -0.50 19.14 2.59
N SER A 20 -0.64 19.35 1.28
CA SER A 20 -1.78 18.85 0.53
C SER A 20 -1.43 18.57 -0.92
N ASN A 21 -2.25 17.77 -1.58
CA ASN A 21 -2.15 17.48 -3.01
C ASN A 21 -3.44 17.92 -3.69
N ARG A 22 -3.32 18.63 -4.82
CA ARG A 22 -4.42 18.87 -5.73
C ARG A 22 -4.32 17.85 -6.86
N VAL A 23 -5.35 17.03 -7.00
CA VAL A 23 -5.49 16.07 -8.09
C VAL A 23 -6.57 16.64 -9.02
N PRO A 24 -6.23 17.02 -10.27
CA PRO A 24 -7.22 17.38 -11.26
C PRO A 24 -8.13 16.19 -11.51
N THR A 25 -9.44 16.42 -11.53
CA THR A 25 -10.42 15.39 -11.84
C THR A 25 -11.23 15.77 -13.08
N SER A 26 -11.64 14.79 -13.87
CA SER A 26 -12.62 15.00 -14.95
C SER A 26 -14.05 15.02 -14.39
N ASP A 27 -14.98 15.70 -15.08
CA ASP A 27 -16.41 15.72 -14.71
C ASP A 27 -17.09 14.35 -14.92
N ALA A 28 -16.46 13.45 -15.68
CA ALA A 28 -17.03 12.15 -16.01
C ALA A 28 -16.87 11.12 -14.89
N THR A 29 -15.71 11.10 -14.21
CA THR A 29 -15.37 10.08 -13.20
C THR A 29 -14.54 10.62 -12.02
N PRO A 30 -14.96 11.72 -11.36
CA PRO A 30 -14.14 12.38 -10.34
C PRO A 30 -13.90 11.51 -9.08
N ILE A 31 -14.86 10.65 -8.73
CA ILE A 31 -14.75 9.77 -7.55
C ILE A 31 -13.77 8.62 -7.82
N GLU A 32 -13.83 8.02 -8.99
CA GLU A 32 -12.95 6.93 -9.41
C GLU A 32 -11.49 7.40 -9.47
N GLU A 33 -11.24 8.58 -10.03
CA GLU A 33 -9.89 9.17 -10.11
C GLU A 33 -9.31 9.46 -8.72
N VAL A 34 -10.12 9.99 -7.79
CA VAL A 34 -9.69 10.18 -6.40
C VAL A 34 -9.42 8.84 -5.71
N ARG A 35 -10.27 7.83 -5.92
CA ARG A 35 -10.06 6.47 -5.38
C ARG A 35 -8.76 5.87 -5.91
N GLU A 36 -8.45 6.05 -7.19
CA GLU A 36 -7.21 5.57 -7.78
C GLU A 36 -5.99 6.14 -7.06
N VAL A 37 -5.97 7.45 -6.79
CA VAL A 37 -4.87 8.10 -6.04
C VAL A 37 -4.79 7.60 -4.60
N VAL A 38 -5.92 7.50 -3.91
CA VAL A 38 -5.97 7.04 -2.51
C VAL A 38 -5.47 5.60 -2.38
N PHE A 39 -5.88 4.71 -3.29
CA PHE A 39 -5.52 3.29 -3.23
C PHE A 39 -4.19 2.94 -3.90
N ALA A 40 -3.53 3.89 -4.59
CA ALA A 40 -2.26 3.63 -5.27
C ALA A 40 -1.19 3.07 -4.32
N ARG A 41 -1.06 3.62 -3.11
CA ARG A 41 -0.11 3.13 -2.10
C ARG A 41 -0.44 1.73 -1.62
N ALA A 42 -1.72 1.45 -1.38
CA ALA A 42 -2.16 0.12 -0.95
C ALA A 42 -1.90 -0.93 -2.04
N ARG A 43 -2.19 -0.63 -3.31
CA ARG A 43 -1.92 -1.53 -4.44
C ARG A 43 -0.43 -1.78 -4.62
N LYS A 44 0.41 -0.74 -4.49
CA LYS A 44 1.86 -0.90 -4.52
C LYS A 44 2.35 -1.84 -3.41
N ALA A 45 1.89 -1.63 -2.18
CA ALA A 45 2.25 -2.49 -1.05
C ALA A 45 1.81 -3.95 -1.27
N VAL A 46 0.59 -4.18 -1.75
CA VAL A 46 0.10 -5.54 -2.08
C VAL A 46 0.96 -6.19 -3.15
N ARG A 47 1.36 -5.45 -4.19
CA ARG A 47 2.24 -5.97 -5.25
C ARG A 47 3.61 -6.36 -4.69
N GLU A 48 4.19 -5.53 -3.82
CA GLU A 48 5.47 -5.82 -3.17
C GLU A 48 5.39 -7.04 -2.24
N ILE A 49 4.32 -7.16 -1.45
CA ILE A 49 4.06 -8.33 -0.59
C ILE A 49 3.98 -9.59 -1.45
N ARG A 50 3.19 -9.58 -2.52
CA ARG A 50 3.05 -10.73 -3.43
C ARG A 50 4.37 -11.10 -4.10
N ALA A 51 5.11 -10.11 -4.59
CA ALA A 51 6.42 -10.34 -5.20
C ALA A 51 7.42 -10.94 -4.20
N ARG A 52 7.40 -10.46 -2.95
CA ARG A 52 8.23 -11.02 -1.88
C ARG A 52 7.81 -12.45 -1.55
N ALA A 53 6.52 -12.70 -1.40
CA ALA A 53 6.00 -14.04 -1.09
C ALA A 53 6.38 -15.07 -2.16
N ALA A 54 6.32 -14.68 -3.44
CA ALA A 54 6.79 -15.52 -4.54
C ALA A 54 8.29 -15.81 -4.47
N LYS A 55 9.11 -14.80 -4.13
CA LYS A 55 10.57 -14.97 -4.00
C LYS A 55 10.98 -15.86 -2.82
N THR A 56 10.22 -15.83 -1.73
CA THR A 56 10.55 -16.57 -0.50
C THR A 56 9.85 -17.92 -0.42
N GLY A 57 9.08 -18.32 -1.44
CA GLY A 57 8.23 -19.52 -1.41
C GLY A 57 7.05 -19.43 -0.44
N ALA A 58 6.81 -18.27 0.18
CA ALA A 58 5.69 -18.07 1.09
C ALA A 58 4.34 -18.10 0.36
N ALA A 59 4.36 -17.89 -0.96
CA ALA A 59 3.18 -18.02 -1.81
C ALA A 59 2.64 -19.46 -1.88
N ASP A 60 3.49 -20.46 -1.63
CA ASP A 60 3.14 -21.88 -1.74
C ASP A 60 2.76 -22.50 -0.39
N LEU A 61 2.79 -21.72 0.69
CA LEU A 61 2.44 -22.20 2.03
C LEU A 61 0.95 -22.52 2.10
N THR A 62 0.64 -23.72 2.56
CA THR A 62 -0.74 -24.08 2.88
C THR A 62 -1.12 -23.54 4.26
N ASN A 63 -2.43 -23.42 4.51
CA ASN A 63 -2.91 -23.08 5.86
C ASN A 63 -2.40 -24.07 6.92
N ALA A 64 -2.23 -25.35 6.58
CA ALA A 64 -1.69 -26.34 7.50
C ALA A 64 -0.22 -26.07 7.86
N ASP A 65 0.59 -25.58 6.92
CA ASP A 65 1.98 -25.20 7.17
C ASP A 65 2.08 -23.99 8.09
N ILE A 66 1.21 -22.99 7.86
CA ILE A 66 1.10 -21.79 8.68
C ILE A 66 0.70 -22.15 10.12
N GLU A 67 -0.34 -22.96 10.29
CA GLU A 67 -0.83 -23.36 11.61
C GLU A 67 0.22 -24.17 12.40
N ARG A 68 0.95 -25.04 11.71
CA ARG A 68 2.04 -25.83 12.30
C ARG A 68 3.14 -24.91 12.84
N GLU A 69 3.55 -23.92 12.06
CA GLU A 69 4.58 -22.94 12.45
C GLU A 69 4.11 -22.08 13.64
N ILE A 70 2.88 -21.54 13.57
CA ILE A 70 2.28 -20.75 14.66
C ILE A 70 2.26 -21.56 15.97
N LYS A 71 1.84 -22.83 15.90
CA LYS A 71 1.80 -23.71 17.08
C LYS A 71 3.20 -23.98 17.62
N ALA A 72 4.20 -24.17 16.77
CA ALA A 72 5.59 -24.35 17.18
C ALA A 72 6.10 -23.12 17.93
N VAL A 73 5.98 -21.92 17.34
CA VAL A 73 6.41 -20.66 17.95
C VAL A 73 5.71 -20.38 19.28
N ARG A 74 4.40 -20.63 19.36
CA ARG A 74 3.64 -20.45 20.61
C ARG A 74 4.07 -21.40 21.72
N ARG A 75 4.39 -22.66 21.40
CA ARG A 75 4.92 -23.62 22.39
C ARG A 75 6.28 -23.19 22.89
N THR A 76 7.18 -22.75 22.00
CA THR A 76 8.50 -22.24 22.39
C THR A 76 8.39 -21.04 23.32
N ARG A 77 7.45 -20.12 23.04
CA ARG A 77 7.16 -19.00 23.96
C ARG A 77 6.67 -19.46 25.33
N ALA A 78 5.72 -20.39 25.35
CA ALA A 78 5.17 -20.90 26.61
C ALA A 78 6.16 -21.75 27.43
N SER A 79 7.24 -22.26 26.81
CA SER A 79 8.31 -22.99 27.51
C SER A 79 9.46 -22.11 27.99
N LEU A 80 9.43 -20.82 27.68
CA LEU A 80 10.42 -19.81 28.13
C LEU A 80 9.93 -19.03 29.36
N ASP A 81 8.69 -19.25 29.78
CA ASP A 81 8.06 -18.78 31.03
C ASP A 81 8.09 -19.91 32.08
#